data_AF-A0A919U372-F1
#
_entry.id   AF-A0A919U372-F1
#
_cell.length_a   1.000
_cell.length_b   1.000
_cell.length_c   1.000
_cell.angle_alpha   90.00
_cell.angle_beta   90.00
_cell.angle_gamma   90.00
#
_symmetry.space_group_name_H-M   'P 1'
#
loop_
_entity.id
_entity.type
_entity.pdbx_description
1 polymer ?
#
loop_
_entity_poly.entity_id
_entity_poly.type
_entity_poly.pdbx_seq_one_letter_code
_entity_poly.pdbx_strand_id
1 'polypeptide(L)'
;MTSPRRAAALRPSRRAARRAVAGAALLGLALPLAACSGDAERVQAFCDAGEDAMTEITAAGSLSDDPQAFADAISEARDQFDEVEAPDEIADAWGVFTSTFADLDDSLEGIDPADQEAFTAALQEFAESADSEDLATASDDLSAFTTENCE
;
A
#
# COMPACT_ATOMS: atom_id res chain seq x y z
N MET A 1 28.80 -48.26 -72.18
CA MET A 1 28.89 -48.65 -70.75
C MET A 1 29.25 -47.41 -69.93
N THR A 2 28.36 -47.05 -69.00
CA THR A 2 28.61 -46.40 -67.70
C THR A 2 29.05 -44.92 -67.64
N SER A 3 28.18 -44.12 -66.99
CA SER A 3 28.29 -42.73 -66.49
C SER A 3 29.25 -42.58 -65.27
N PRO A 4 29.38 -41.46 -64.49
CA PRO A 4 29.08 -40.03 -64.68
C PRO A 4 30.08 -39.00 -64.02
N ARG A 5 29.71 -37.70 -64.05
CA ARG A 5 29.92 -36.60 -63.05
C ARG A 5 31.32 -35.97 -62.84
N ARG A 6 31.42 -34.66 -63.14
CA ARG A 6 31.92 -33.64 -62.18
C ARG A 6 31.12 -32.34 -62.31
N ALA A 7 30.52 -31.93 -61.19
CA ALA A 7 29.76 -30.70 -61.03
C ALA A 7 30.72 -29.53 -60.76
N ALA A 8 30.50 -28.40 -61.44
CA ALA A 8 31.15 -27.13 -61.12
C ALA A 8 30.42 -26.48 -59.93
N ALA A 9 31.14 -26.30 -58.82
CA ALA A 9 30.63 -25.61 -57.65
C ALA A 9 30.65 -24.09 -57.88
N LEU A 10 29.48 -23.49 -58.08
CA LEU A 10 29.29 -22.05 -58.05
C LEU A 10 29.21 -21.59 -56.58
N ARG A 11 30.17 -20.77 -56.14
CA ARG A 11 30.11 -20.04 -54.87
C ARG A 11 29.34 -18.73 -55.10
N PRO A 12 28.22 -18.47 -54.40
CA PRO A 12 27.64 -17.15 -54.39
C PRO A 12 28.33 -16.24 -53.36
N SER A 13 28.79 -15.11 -53.88
CA SER A 13 29.35 -13.94 -53.22
C SER A 13 28.41 -13.37 -52.17
N ARG A 14 28.86 -13.33 -50.91
CA ARG A 14 28.29 -12.45 -49.88
C ARG A 14 28.79 -11.04 -50.15
N ARG A 15 27.91 -10.10 -50.54
CA ARG A 15 28.09 -8.66 -50.27
C ARG A 15 26.82 -7.86 -50.61
N ALA A 16 26.30 -7.23 -49.56
CA ALA A 16 25.61 -5.94 -49.57
C ALA A 16 24.26 -5.85 -50.29
N ALA A 17 23.22 -6.42 -49.67
CA ALA A 17 21.88 -5.85 -49.80
C ALA A 17 21.82 -4.58 -48.94
N ARG A 18 22.04 -3.42 -49.57
CA ARG A 18 21.64 -2.12 -49.03
C ARG A 18 20.12 -2.13 -48.91
N ARG A 19 19.59 -2.21 -47.69
CA ARG A 19 18.20 -1.84 -47.41
C ARG A 19 18.20 -0.49 -46.73
N ALA A 20 17.70 0.51 -47.46
CA ALA A 20 17.26 1.76 -46.90
C ALA A 20 16.14 1.48 -45.90
N VAL A 21 16.31 1.94 -44.66
CA VAL A 21 15.23 2.06 -43.69
C VAL A 21 15.22 3.53 -43.27
N ALA A 22 14.45 4.31 -44.02
CA ALA A 22 13.84 5.52 -43.49
C ALA A 22 12.63 5.08 -42.68
N GLY A 23 12.48 5.60 -41.47
CA GLY A 23 11.29 5.34 -40.67
C GLY A 23 11.55 5.57 -39.19
N ALA A 24 11.00 6.66 -38.68
CA ALA A 24 10.94 6.99 -37.27
C ALA A 24 10.41 5.81 -36.44
N ALA A 25 11.13 5.46 -35.36
CA ALA A 25 10.62 4.61 -34.29
C ALA A 25 11.10 5.19 -32.96
N LEU A 26 10.42 6.27 -32.54
CA LEU A 26 10.55 6.90 -31.22
C LEU A 26 9.43 6.48 -30.25
N LEU A 27 8.77 5.35 -30.49
CA LEU A 27 7.69 4.87 -29.62
C LEU A 27 7.82 3.36 -29.46
N GLY A 28 8.38 2.93 -28.32
CA GLY A 28 8.61 1.52 -28.02
C GLY A 28 8.91 1.20 -26.56
N LEU A 29 8.63 2.11 -25.63
CA LEU A 29 8.44 1.79 -24.21
C LEU A 29 6.96 1.52 -23.99
N ALA A 30 6.42 0.51 -24.67
CA ALA A 30 5.17 -0.11 -24.26
C ALA A 30 5.53 -1.12 -23.17
N LEU A 31 5.76 -0.61 -21.97
CA LEU A 31 5.67 -1.40 -20.74
C LEU A 31 4.29 -2.08 -20.75
N PRO A 32 4.18 -3.35 -20.34
CA PRO A 32 2.89 -4.03 -20.25
C PRO A 32 2.12 -3.45 -19.05
N LEU A 33 1.55 -2.26 -19.21
CA LEU A 33 0.72 -1.56 -18.21
C LEU A 33 -0.64 -2.23 -17.97
N ALA A 34 -0.89 -3.39 -18.58
CA ALA A 34 -2.14 -4.15 -18.38
C ALA A 34 -2.17 -4.96 -17.08
N ALA A 35 -1.10 -4.94 -16.28
CA ALA A 35 -1.07 -5.54 -14.94
C ALA A 35 -1.02 -4.49 -13.81
N CYS A 36 -0.94 -3.19 -14.12
CA CYS A 36 -0.87 -2.11 -13.11
C CYS A 36 -2.17 -1.32 -12.95
N SER A 37 -3.24 -1.61 -13.72
CA SER A 37 -4.50 -0.88 -13.56
C SER A 37 -5.25 -1.31 -12.28
N GLY A 38 -5.16 -2.59 -11.90
CA GLY A 38 -5.77 -3.08 -10.66
C GLY A 38 -5.02 -2.62 -9.41
N ASP A 39 -3.69 -2.53 -9.47
CA ASP A 39 -2.91 -1.97 -8.36
C ASP A 39 -3.16 -0.47 -8.20
N ALA A 40 -3.22 0.30 -9.29
CA ALA A 40 -3.55 1.72 -9.20
C ALA A 40 -4.96 1.97 -8.63
N GLU A 41 -5.95 1.16 -9.00
CA GLU A 41 -7.31 1.22 -8.43
C GLU A 41 -7.33 0.86 -6.94
N ARG A 42 -6.57 -0.17 -6.51
CA ARG A 42 -6.43 -0.53 -5.09
C ARG A 42 -5.72 0.55 -4.29
N VAL A 43 -4.62 1.09 -4.81
CA VAL A 43 -3.87 2.19 -4.18
C VAL A 43 -4.75 3.43 -4.04
N GLN A 44 -5.51 3.77 -5.07
CA GLN A 44 -6.43 4.91 -5.00
C GLN A 44 -7.56 4.68 -3.98
N ALA A 45 -8.16 3.48 -3.95
CA ALA A 45 -9.17 3.15 -2.95
C ALA A 45 -8.60 3.20 -1.52
N PHE A 46 -7.36 2.74 -1.33
CA PHE A 46 -6.63 2.86 -0.07
C PHE A 46 -6.40 4.33 0.33
N CYS A 47 -5.95 5.17 -0.61
CA CYS A 47 -5.73 6.60 -0.37
C CYS A 47 -7.02 7.32 0.03
N ASP A 48 -8.11 7.08 -0.70
CA ASP A 48 -9.42 7.71 -0.44
C ASP A 48 -9.93 7.30 0.95
N ALA A 49 -9.91 6.00 1.28
CA ALA A 49 -10.41 5.51 2.56
C ALA A 49 -9.47 5.83 3.74
N GLY A 50 -8.16 5.85 3.49
CA GLY A 50 -7.15 6.21 4.48
C GLY A 50 -7.23 7.67 4.90
N GLU A 51 -7.53 8.60 3.97
CA GLU A 51 -7.71 10.02 4.30
C GLU A 51 -8.91 10.24 5.24
N ASP A 52 -10.02 9.58 4.96
CA ASP A 52 -11.23 9.63 5.79
C ASP A 52 -10.94 9.07 7.20
N ALA A 53 -10.36 7.86 7.29
CA ALA A 53 -10.07 7.22 8.58
C ALA A 53 -9.04 8.01 9.43
N MET A 54 -8.00 8.58 8.81
CA MET A 54 -7.00 9.40 9.51
C MET A 54 -7.58 10.74 9.99
N THR A 55 -8.50 11.32 9.23
CA THR A 55 -9.24 12.52 9.64
C THR A 55 -10.08 12.24 10.87
N GLU A 56 -10.76 11.09 10.89
CA GLU A 56 -11.59 10.69 12.02
C GLU A 56 -10.80 10.40 13.29
N ILE A 57 -9.65 9.72 13.21
CA ILE A 57 -8.78 9.53 14.39
C ILE A 57 -8.26 10.85 14.94
N THR A 58 -7.90 11.78 14.06
CA THR A 58 -7.49 13.12 14.49
C THR A 58 -8.63 13.83 15.23
N ALA A 59 -9.87 13.66 14.75
CA ALA A 59 -11.05 14.14 15.44
C ALA A 59 -11.28 13.43 16.78
N ALA A 60 -11.10 12.10 16.84
CA ALA A 60 -11.21 11.29 18.04
C ALA A 60 -10.23 11.74 19.13
N GLY A 61 -8.97 12.04 18.79
CA GLY A 61 -7.98 12.57 19.73
C GLY A 61 -8.42 13.87 20.41
N SER A 62 -9.27 14.66 19.74
CA SER A 62 -9.86 15.90 20.29
C SER A 62 -11.01 15.64 21.28
N LEU A 63 -11.48 14.39 21.39
CA LEU A 63 -12.54 13.94 22.30
C LEU A 63 -11.98 13.36 23.60
N SER A 64 -10.68 13.47 23.87
CA SER A 64 -10.06 12.91 25.07
C SER A 64 -10.66 13.42 26.41
N ASP A 65 -11.35 14.56 26.41
CA ASP A 65 -12.09 15.09 27.57
C ASP A 65 -13.51 14.48 27.72
N ASP A 66 -13.98 13.68 26.77
CA ASP A 66 -15.25 12.93 26.77
C ASP A 66 -14.97 11.44 26.54
N PRO A 67 -14.75 10.65 27.62
CA PRO A 67 -14.34 9.25 27.53
C PRO A 67 -15.28 8.36 26.73
N GLN A 68 -16.60 8.62 26.79
CA GLN A 68 -17.57 7.84 26.02
C GLN A 68 -17.44 8.16 24.53
N ALA A 69 -17.42 9.45 24.17
CA ALA A 69 -17.29 9.86 22.78
C ALA A 69 -15.95 9.43 22.18
N PHE A 70 -14.87 9.42 22.97
CA PHE A 70 -13.58 8.88 22.56
C PHE A 70 -13.64 7.38 22.28
N ALA A 71 -14.18 6.57 23.21
CA ALA A 71 -14.29 5.13 23.03
C ALA A 71 -15.15 4.77 21.81
N ASP A 72 -16.29 5.45 21.65
CA ASP A 72 -17.16 5.25 20.49
C ASP A 72 -16.42 5.57 19.17
N ALA A 73 -15.63 6.65 19.15
CA ALA A 73 -14.86 7.04 17.96
C ALA A 73 -13.69 6.08 17.64
N ILE A 74 -13.04 5.50 18.65
CA ILE A 74 -12.01 4.47 18.42
C ILE A 74 -12.63 3.20 17.84
N SER A 75 -13.79 2.78 18.35
CA SER A 75 -14.52 1.62 17.84
C SER A 75 -14.94 1.83 16.38
N GLU A 76 -15.45 3.02 16.03
CA GLU A 76 -15.82 3.38 14.65
C GLU A 76 -14.59 3.42 13.72
N ALA A 77 -13.46 3.97 14.19
CA ALA A 77 -12.22 3.99 13.42
C ALA A 77 -11.68 2.57 13.16
N ARG A 78 -11.78 1.66 14.14
CA ARG A 78 -11.42 0.24 13.97
C ARG A 78 -12.25 -0.41 12.88
N ASP A 79 -13.58 -0.24 12.92
CA ASP A 79 -14.48 -0.81 11.92
C ASP A 79 -14.12 -0.31 10.51
N GLN A 80 -13.79 0.99 10.37
CA GLN A 80 -13.37 1.54 9.08
C GLN A 80 -12.04 0.97 8.60
N PHE A 81 -11.06 0.81 9.49
CA PHE A 81 -9.78 0.21 9.13
C PHE A 81 -9.88 -1.22 8.64
N ASP A 82 -10.79 -2.01 9.22
CA ASP A 82 -11.06 -3.38 8.78
C ASP A 82 -11.69 -3.45 7.37
N GLU A 83 -12.33 -2.37 6.91
CA GLU A 83 -12.87 -2.25 5.56
C GLU A 83 -11.82 -1.82 4.52
N VAL A 84 -10.67 -1.31 4.95
CA VAL A 84 -9.60 -0.83 4.05
C VAL A 84 -8.65 -1.96 3.67
N GLU A 85 -8.61 -2.28 2.37
CA GLU A 85 -7.66 -3.25 1.82
C GLU A 85 -6.34 -2.56 1.42
N ALA A 86 -5.30 -2.73 2.24
CA ALA A 86 -3.99 -2.18 1.97
C ALA A 86 -3.30 -2.83 0.74
N PRO A 87 -2.59 -2.04 -0.10
CA PRO A 87 -1.72 -2.56 -1.13
C PRO A 87 -0.63 -3.48 -0.57
N ASP A 88 -0.24 -4.50 -1.33
CA ASP A 88 0.69 -5.54 -0.89
C ASP A 88 2.06 -4.99 -0.40
N GLU A 89 2.47 -3.82 -0.90
CA GLU A 89 3.71 -3.14 -0.51
C GLU A 89 3.69 -2.59 0.92
N ILE A 90 2.52 -2.19 1.42
CA ILE A 90 2.34 -1.60 2.76
C ILE A 90 1.41 -2.40 3.66
N ALA A 91 0.93 -3.56 3.21
CA ALA A 91 0.02 -4.42 3.97
C ALA A 91 0.53 -4.78 5.37
N ASP A 92 1.85 -5.04 5.52
CA ASP A 92 2.44 -5.34 6.83
C ASP A 92 2.43 -4.11 7.74
N ALA A 93 2.81 -2.93 7.22
CA ALA A 93 2.79 -1.67 7.97
C ALA A 93 1.36 -1.27 8.36
N TRP A 94 0.40 -1.42 7.44
CA TRP A 94 -1.01 -1.23 7.71
C TRP A 94 -1.50 -2.17 8.81
N GLY A 95 -1.16 -3.46 8.74
CA GLY A 95 -1.55 -4.44 9.76
C GLY A 95 -1.01 -4.11 11.15
N VAL A 96 0.24 -3.65 11.28
CA VAL A 96 0.79 -3.21 12.58
C VAL A 96 0.03 -1.98 13.10
N PHE A 97 -0.24 -1.02 12.21
CA PHE A 97 -0.96 0.20 12.57
C PHE A 97 -2.39 -0.11 13.04
N THR A 98 -3.18 -0.86 12.27
CA THR A 98 -4.57 -1.19 12.62
C THR A 98 -4.66 -2.12 13.83
N SER A 99 -3.74 -3.09 13.98
CA SER A 99 -3.66 -3.94 15.18
C SER A 99 -3.43 -3.11 16.44
N THR A 100 -2.65 -2.03 16.35
CA THR A 100 -2.41 -1.14 17.50
C THR A 100 -3.71 -0.44 17.93
N PHE A 101 -4.53 0.01 16.98
CA PHE A 101 -5.84 0.60 17.30
C PHE A 101 -6.86 -0.45 17.79
N ALA A 102 -6.80 -1.68 17.28
CA ALA A 102 -7.61 -2.78 17.81
C ALA A 102 -7.24 -3.09 19.26
N ASP A 103 -5.95 -3.07 19.62
CA ASP A 103 -5.50 -3.25 21.00
C ASP A 103 -6.01 -2.11 21.91
N LEU A 104 -6.09 -0.87 21.40
CA LEU A 104 -6.70 0.24 22.14
C LEU A 104 -8.19 0.01 22.37
N ASP A 105 -8.95 -0.33 21.32
CA ASP A 105 -10.39 -0.60 21.40
C ASP A 105 -10.68 -1.72 22.42
N ASP A 106 -9.95 -2.84 22.31
CA ASP A 106 -10.05 -3.98 23.22
C ASP A 106 -9.66 -3.59 24.67
N SER A 107 -8.72 -2.67 24.85
CA SER A 107 -8.33 -2.16 26.18
C SER A 107 -9.37 -1.25 26.81
N LEU A 108 -10.15 -0.54 26.00
CA LEU A 108 -11.27 0.29 26.43
C LEU A 108 -12.55 -0.53 26.63
N GLU A 109 -12.65 -1.71 25.99
CA GLU A 109 -13.81 -2.59 26.09
C GLU A 109 -14.05 -3.02 27.55
N GLY A 110 -15.25 -2.70 28.06
CA GLY A 110 -15.66 -3.06 29.41
C GLY A 110 -15.17 -2.13 30.53
N ILE A 111 -14.42 -1.08 30.20
CA ILE A 111 -14.19 0.05 31.12
C ILE A 111 -15.47 0.89 31.20
N ASP A 112 -15.89 1.27 32.41
CA ASP A 112 -16.96 2.25 32.59
C ASP A 112 -16.41 3.64 32.22
N PRO A 113 -16.94 4.33 31.19
CA PRO A 113 -16.44 5.65 30.79
C PRO A 113 -16.65 6.74 31.85
N ALA A 114 -17.49 6.49 32.85
CA ALA A 114 -17.61 7.36 34.03
C ALA A 114 -16.46 7.17 35.05
N ASP A 115 -15.72 6.05 34.97
CA ASP A 115 -14.53 5.78 35.77
C ASP A 115 -13.28 6.36 35.09
N GLN A 116 -13.07 7.66 35.32
CA GLN A 116 -11.94 8.38 34.75
C GLN A 116 -10.58 7.81 35.15
N GLU A 117 -10.46 7.17 36.32
CA GLU A 117 -9.20 6.59 36.78
C GLU A 117 -8.86 5.35 35.94
N ALA A 118 -9.83 4.45 35.76
CA ALA A 118 -9.66 3.27 34.93
C ALA A 118 -9.42 3.64 33.45
N PHE A 119 -10.19 4.59 32.91
CA PHE A 119 -10.04 5.04 31.53
C PHE A 119 -8.67 5.69 31.28
N THR A 120 -8.24 6.58 32.18
CA THR A 120 -6.91 7.22 32.07
C THR A 120 -5.78 6.20 32.18
N ALA A 121 -5.93 5.18 33.04
CA ALA A 121 -4.94 4.12 33.17
C ALA A 121 -4.81 3.29 31.87
N ALA A 122 -5.92 2.95 31.23
CA ALA A 122 -5.92 2.23 29.96
C ALA A 122 -5.25 3.05 28.84
N LEU A 123 -5.53 4.36 28.76
CA LEU A 123 -4.86 5.23 27.79
C LEU A 123 -3.35 5.36 28.05
N GLN A 124 -2.91 5.34 29.30
CA GLN A 124 -1.47 5.36 29.62
C GLN A 124 -0.79 4.05 29.23
N GLU A 125 -1.41 2.91 29.52
CA GLU A 125 -0.91 1.60 29.11
C GLU A 125 -0.82 1.48 27.58
N PHE A 126 -1.84 1.97 26.88
CA PHE A 126 -1.80 2.08 25.42
C PHE A 126 -0.69 3.01 24.93
N ALA A 127 -0.50 4.18 25.55
CA ALA A 127 0.57 5.09 25.13
C ALA A 127 1.97 4.46 25.26
N GLU A 128 2.17 3.60 26.26
CA GLU A 128 3.42 2.84 26.42
C GLU A 128 3.58 1.75 25.36
N SER A 129 2.50 1.09 24.94
CA SER A 129 2.55 0.09 23.86
C SER A 129 2.69 0.73 22.47
N ALA A 130 2.08 1.89 22.26
CA ALA A 130 2.14 2.67 21.04
C ALA A 130 3.53 3.30 20.80
N ASP A 131 4.36 3.48 21.83
CA ASP A 131 5.76 3.93 21.70
C ASP A 131 6.72 2.82 21.23
N SER A 132 6.21 1.78 20.56
CA SER A 132 7.00 0.67 20.04
C SER A 132 7.74 1.04 18.75
N GLU A 133 8.95 0.47 18.58
CA GLU A 133 9.74 0.64 17.34
C GLU A 133 9.00 0.13 16.10
N ASP A 134 8.15 -0.89 16.28
CA ASP A 134 7.34 -1.48 15.20
C ASP A 134 6.26 -0.50 14.72
N LEU A 135 5.52 0.14 15.63
CA LEU A 135 4.52 1.14 15.25
C LEU A 135 5.17 2.38 14.62
N ALA A 136 6.31 2.84 15.16
CA ALA A 136 7.04 3.97 14.60
C ALA A 136 7.48 3.69 13.16
N THR A 137 8.03 2.49 12.91
CA THR A 137 8.43 2.06 11.56
C THR A 137 7.23 1.95 10.63
N ALA A 138 6.15 1.30 11.07
CA ALA A 138 4.92 1.18 10.29
C ALA A 138 4.32 2.56 9.92
N SER A 139 4.33 3.49 10.86
CA SER A 139 3.84 4.86 10.64
C SER A 139 4.70 5.62 9.62
N ASP A 140 6.03 5.46 9.68
CA ASP A 140 6.95 6.05 8.71
C ASP A 140 6.73 5.46 7.30
N ASP A 141 6.57 4.14 7.19
CA ASP A 141 6.33 3.45 5.92
C ASP A 141 4.98 3.88 5.30
N LEU A 142 3.92 3.96 6.10
CA LEU A 142 2.61 4.46 5.67
C LEU A 142 2.67 5.93 5.21
N SER A 143 3.38 6.77 5.95
CA SER A 143 3.57 8.19 5.62
C SER A 143 4.35 8.37 4.31
N ALA A 144 5.43 7.60 4.12
CA ALA A 144 6.21 7.61 2.89
C ALA A 144 5.36 7.16 1.70
N PHE A 145 4.63 6.05 1.86
CA PHE A 145 3.78 5.50 0.81
C PHE A 145 2.67 6.48 0.41
N THR A 146 1.94 7.03 1.37
CA THR A 146 0.85 7.98 1.10
C THR A 146 1.38 9.25 0.43
N THR A 147 2.53 9.76 0.86
CA THR A 147 3.19 10.92 0.20
C THR A 147 3.55 10.65 -1.25
N GLU A 148 3.99 9.43 -1.57
CA GLU A 148 4.41 9.06 -2.93
C GLU A 148 3.25 8.68 -3.85
N ASN A 149 2.12 8.21 -3.30
CA ASN A 149 1.08 7.54 -4.08
C ASN A 149 -0.32 8.19 -3.99
N CYS A 150 -0.61 9.01 -2.98
CA CYS A 150 -1.95 9.56 -2.73
C CYS A 150 -2.12 11.03 -3.17
N GLU A 151 -1.43 11.48 -4.23
CA GLU A 151 -1.54 12.84 -4.78
C GLU A 151 -2.81 13.11 -5.62
#